data_AF-A0ABD2NUT1-F1
#
_entry.id   AF-A0ABD2NUT1-F1
#
_cell.length_a   1.000
_cell.length_b   1.000
_cell.length_c   1.000
_cell.angle_alpha   90.00
_cell.angle_beta   90.00
_cell.angle_gamma   90.00
#
_symmetry.space_group_name_H-M   'P 1'
#
loop_
_entity.id
_entity.type
_entity.pdbx_description
1 polymer ?
#
loop_
_entity_poly.entity_id
_entity_poly.type
_entity_poly.pdbx_seq_one_letter_code
_entity_poly.pdbx_strand_id
1 'polypeptide(L)'
;MDAKQFQLLLKTINEQQKILLDVFSKKFQMQRQNDSSTSKSDNYVNITPFEEFESRREKFSFYLKRFENYCLMKSIVNAEKKAQLLCTSIGSAHYNNLAVAWSGKVSGSVEL
;
A
#
# COMPACT_ATOMS: atom_id res chain seq x y z
N MET A 1 33.51 14.92 24.59
CA MET A 1 32.16 14.51 25.02
C MET A 1 32.31 13.71 26.30
N ASP A 2 31.56 14.06 27.35
CA ASP A 2 31.61 13.35 28.63
C ASP A 2 30.80 12.04 28.56
N ALA A 3 31.13 11.04 29.39
CA ALA A 3 30.44 9.74 29.41
C ALA A 3 28.94 9.89 29.71
N LYS A 4 28.58 10.89 30.51
CA LYS A 4 27.19 11.29 30.79
C LYS A 4 26.51 11.89 29.56
N GLN A 5 27.27 12.69 28.81
CA GLN A 5 27.01 13.19 27.45
C GLN A 5 26.42 12.11 26.55
N PHE A 6 27.21 11.05 26.43
CA PHE A 6 26.98 9.93 25.54
C PHE A 6 25.85 9.00 26.01
N GLN A 7 25.76 8.73 27.32
CA GLN A 7 24.65 7.94 27.87
C GLN A 7 23.30 8.65 27.68
N LEU A 8 23.26 9.97 27.84
CA LEU A 8 22.05 10.75 27.59
C LEU A 8 21.64 10.66 26.12
N LEU A 9 22.60 10.74 25.19
CA LEU A 9 22.34 10.56 23.77
C LEU A 9 21.76 9.18 23.46
N LEU A 10 22.36 8.10 23.98
CA LEU A 10 21.88 6.73 23.76
C LEU A 10 20.47 6.52 24.30
N LYS A 11 20.16 7.10 25.47
CA LYS A 11 18.83 7.04 26.07
C LYS A 11 17.80 7.75 25.20
N THR A 12 18.11 8.96 24.74
CA THR A 12 17.22 9.74 23.85
C THR A 12 16.96 9.03 22.54
N ILE A 13 17.98 8.42 21.93
CA ILE A 13 17.81 7.65 20.68
C ILE A 13 16.89 6.45 20.89
N ASN A 14 17.04 5.72 22.00
CA ASN A 14 16.21 4.55 22.31
C ASN A 14 14.74 4.94 22.55
N GLU A 15 14.51 6.04 23.28
CA GLU A 15 13.16 6.56 23.48
C GLU A 15 12.50 7.03 22.18
N GLN A 16 13.24 7.71 21.30
CA GLN A 16 12.71 8.10 19.99
C GLN A 16 12.35 6.92 19.10
N GLN A 17 13.13 5.83 19.12
CA GLN A 17 12.80 4.61 18.39
C GLN A 17 11.47 4.00 18.85
N LYS A 18 11.21 3.99 20.16
CA LYS A 18 9.93 3.49 20.71
C LYS A 18 8.75 4.36 20.28
N ILE A 19 8.92 5.68 20.29
CA ILE A 19 7.88 6.61 19.84
C ILE A 19 7.58 6.40 18.35
N LEU A 20 8.61 6.23 17.51
CA LEU A 20 8.43 5.94 16.08
C LEU A 20 7.67 4.64 15.85
N LEU A 21 7.98 3.57 16.60
CA LEU A 21 7.26 2.30 16.55
C LEU A 21 5.80 2.43 17.01
N ASP A 22 5.54 3.20 18.07
CA ASP A 22 4.18 3.45 18.57
C ASP A 22 3.37 4.30 17.57
N VAL A 23 3.96 5.35 17.00
CA VAL A 23 3.33 6.18 15.97
C VAL A 23 3.06 5.36 14.70
N PHE A 24 4.00 4.53 14.28
CA PHE A 24 3.80 3.63 13.14
C PHE A 24 2.65 2.64 13.40
N SER A 25 2.63 2.02 14.58
CA SER A 25 1.58 1.09 14.99
C SER A 25 0.21 1.77 15.05
N LYS A 26 0.14 2.99 15.61
CA LYS A 26 -1.10 3.80 15.67
C LYS A 26 -1.58 4.22 14.29
N LYS A 27 -0.68 4.65 13.39
CA LYS A 27 -1.05 4.96 11.99
C LYS A 27 -1.62 3.74 11.28
N PHE A 28 -1.01 2.57 11.48
CA PHE A 28 -1.52 1.30 10.94
C PHE A 28 -2.88 0.91 11.53
N GLN A 29 -3.11 1.17 12.83
CA GLN A 29 -4.40 0.90 13.47
C GLN A 29 -5.51 1.89 13.06
N MET A 30 -5.20 3.18 12.95
CA MET A 30 -6.18 4.20 12.54
C MET A 30 -6.63 3.99 11.09
N GLN A 31 -5.75 3.49 10.22
CA GLN A 31 -6.14 3.06 8.88
C GLN A 31 -7.12 1.87 8.89
N ARG A 32 -7.20 1.09 9.98
CA ARG A 32 -8.20 0.03 10.17
C ARG A 32 -9.52 0.49 10.81
N GLN A 33 -9.55 1.64 11.47
CA GLN A 33 -10.73 2.10 12.22
C GLN A 33 -11.59 3.15 11.48
N ASN A 34 -11.10 3.75 10.39
CA ASN A 34 -11.90 4.72 9.63
C ASN A 34 -12.96 4.07 8.71
N ASP A 35 -13.18 2.75 8.84
CA ASP A 35 -14.19 1.97 8.11
C ASP A 35 -15.35 1.51 9.01
N SER A 36 -15.50 2.09 10.22
CA SER A 36 -16.59 1.77 11.13
C SER A 36 -17.71 2.81 11.07
N SER A 37 -18.43 2.87 9.95
CA SER A 37 -19.78 3.45 9.93
C SER A 37 -20.65 2.95 8.78
N THR A 38 -20.66 1.64 8.48
CA THR A 38 -21.91 1.03 8.03
C THR A 38 -21.93 -0.47 8.28
N SER A 39 -22.99 -0.89 8.94
CA SER A 39 -23.38 -2.28 9.14
C SER A 39 -23.48 -3.03 7.81
N LYS A 40 -22.64 -4.04 7.64
CA LYS A 40 -23.02 -5.39 7.20
C LYS A 40 -21.80 -6.28 7.30
N SER A 41 -22.02 -7.40 7.99
CA SER A 41 -21.17 -8.57 8.01
C SER A 41 -20.81 -8.95 6.56
N ASP A 42 -19.64 -8.57 6.11
CA ASP A 42 -18.94 -9.29 5.07
C ASP A 42 -17.54 -9.56 5.60
N ASN A 43 -17.17 -10.82 5.54
CA ASN A 43 -15.88 -11.35 5.92
C ASN A 43 -14.77 -10.46 5.34
N TYR A 44 -14.23 -9.55 6.16
CA TYR A 44 -12.91 -8.95 5.94
C TYR A 44 -11.90 -10.07 6.16
N VAL A 45 -11.83 -10.98 5.18
CA VAL A 45 -10.68 -11.82 4.95
C VAL A 45 -9.50 -10.87 5.00
N ASN A 46 -8.65 -11.05 5.99
CA ASN A 46 -7.38 -10.37 6.12
C ASN A 46 -6.58 -10.72 4.85
N ILE A 47 -6.79 -9.97 3.76
CA ILE A 47 -6.13 -10.18 2.49
C ILE A 47 -4.68 -9.84 2.79
N THR A 48 -3.86 -10.89 2.85
CA THR A 48 -2.42 -10.78 3.03
C THR A 48 -1.93 -9.73 2.02
N PRO A 49 -1.14 -8.72 2.43
CA PRO A 49 -0.62 -7.73 1.50
C PRO A 49 0.06 -8.45 0.34
N PHE A 50 -0.39 -8.17 -0.89
CA PHE A 50 0.28 -8.69 -2.08
C PHE A 50 1.63 -7.98 -2.22
N GLU A 51 2.68 -8.73 -2.53
CA GLU A 51 4.04 -8.19 -2.61
C GLU A 51 4.14 -7.10 -3.68
N GLU A 52 4.84 -6.02 -3.35
CA GLU A 52 5.05 -4.90 -4.26
C GLU A 52 5.88 -5.30 -5.49
N PHE A 53 5.67 -4.57 -6.58
CA PHE A 53 6.45 -4.70 -7.80
C PHE A 53 7.83 -4.09 -7.62
N GLU A 54 8.86 -4.91 -7.76
CA GLU A 54 10.25 -4.48 -7.74
C GLU A 54 10.90 -4.69 -9.10
N SER A 55 11.11 -3.60 -9.86
CA SER A 55 11.70 -3.64 -11.20
C SER A 55 13.13 -4.21 -11.25
N ARG A 56 13.84 -4.22 -10.12
CA ARG A 56 15.17 -4.83 -9.99
C ARG A 56 15.11 -6.35 -9.80
N ARG A 57 14.01 -6.88 -9.26
CA ARG A 57 13.84 -8.29 -8.89
C ARG A 57 13.05 -9.07 -9.94
N GLU A 58 12.06 -8.45 -10.58
CA GLU A 58 11.21 -9.12 -11.56
C GLU A 58 10.81 -8.22 -12.74
N LYS A 59 10.50 -8.84 -13.89
CA LYS A 59 9.89 -8.12 -15.02
C LYS A 59 8.40 -7.91 -14.76
N PHE A 60 7.86 -6.80 -15.23
CA PHE A 60 6.44 -6.45 -15.03
C PHE A 60 5.46 -7.52 -15.56
N SER A 61 5.82 -8.23 -16.63
CA SER A 61 5.03 -9.35 -17.15
C SER A 61 4.90 -10.53 -16.18
N PHE A 62 5.93 -10.79 -15.38
CA PHE A 62 5.91 -11.84 -14.36
C PHE A 62 5.12 -11.40 -13.13
N TYR A 63 5.25 -10.14 -12.74
CA TYR A 63 4.42 -9.51 -11.72
C TYR A 63 2.92 -9.63 -12.04
N LEU A 64 2.50 -9.33 -13.27
CA LEU A 64 1.08 -9.46 -13.66
C LEU A 64 0.56 -10.90 -13.52
N LYS A 65 1.35 -11.90 -13.94
CA LYS A 65 1.00 -13.32 -13.75
C LYS A 65 0.89 -13.69 -12.28
N ARG A 66 1.81 -13.19 -11.44
CA ARG A 66 1.80 -13.40 -10.00
C ARG A 66 0.56 -12.77 -9.35
N PHE A 67 0.20 -11.57 -9.78
CA PHE A 67 -1.00 -10.85 -9.34
C PHE A 67 -2.28 -11.59 -9.75
N GLU A 68 -2.37 -12.04 -11.00
CA GLU A 68 -3.51 -12.81 -11.49
C GLU A 68 -3.68 -14.12 -10.72
N ASN A 69 -2.59 -14.87 -10.55
CA ASN A 69 -2.59 -16.09 -9.74
C ASN A 69 -3.02 -15.81 -8.29
N TYR A 70 -2.54 -14.71 -7.70
CA TYR A 70 -2.96 -14.30 -6.36
C TYR A 70 -4.47 -14.03 -6.28
N CYS A 71 -5.01 -13.28 -7.24
CA CYS A 71 -6.46 -13.03 -7.32
C CYS A 71 -7.26 -14.33 -7.44
N LEU A 72 -6.77 -15.30 -8.22
CA LEU A 72 -7.41 -16.62 -8.36
C LEU A 72 -7.34 -17.40 -7.04
N MET A 73 -6.16 -17.49 -6.41
CA MET A 73 -5.97 -18.23 -5.15
C MET A 73 -6.79 -17.67 -3.99
N LYS A 74 -6.99 -16.34 -3.96
CA LYS A 74 -7.77 -15.66 -2.92
C LYS A 74 -9.25 -15.46 -3.30
N SER A 75 -9.69 -15.98 -4.44
CA SER A 75 -11.05 -15.80 -4.97
C SER A 75 -11.49 -14.33 -5.01
N ILE A 76 -10.57 -13.43 -5.31
CA ILE A 76 -10.86 -12.00 -5.45
C ILE A 76 -11.51 -11.83 -6.82
N VAL A 77 -12.84 -11.71 -6.83
CA VAL A 77 -13.63 -11.52 -8.07
C VAL A 77 -14.04 -10.07 -8.29
N ASN A 78 -14.17 -9.28 -7.22
CA ASN A 78 -14.57 -7.88 -7.29
C ASN A 78 -13.50 -7.03 -7.98
N ALA A 79 -13.88 -6.34 -9.07
CA ALA A 79 -13.00 -5.50 -9.87
C ALA A 79 -12.42 -4.31 -9.10
N GLU A 80 -13.20 -3.67 -8.22
CA GLU A 80 -12.74 -2.57 -7.38
C GLU A 80 -11.66 -3.03 -6.40
N LYS A 81 -11.86 -4.19 -5.76
CA LYS A 81 -10.85 -4.78 -4.87
C LYS A 81 -9.57 -5.17 -5.61
N LYS A 82 -9.68 -5.69 -6.84
CA LYS A 82 -8.52 -5.95 -7.70
C LYS A 82 -7.78 -4.66 -8.03
N ALA A 83 -8.51 -3.61 -8.43
CA ALA A 83 -7.92 -2.33 -8.78
C ALA A 83 -7.21 -1.68 -7.59
N GLN A 84 -7.84 -1.70 -6.40
CA GLN A 84 -7.22 -1.22 -5.17
C GLN A 84 -5.94 -1.99 -4.86
N LEU A 85 -5.99 -3.33 -4.86
CA LEU A 85 -4.83 -4.16 -4.58
C LEU A 85 -3.69 -3.93 -5.59
N LEU A 86 -4.03 -3.79 -6.87
CA LEU A 86 -3.06 -3.47 -7.92
C LEU A 86 -2.43 -2.09 -7.70
N CYS A 87 -3.23 -1.05 -7.44
CA CYS A 87 -2.73 0.30 -7.18
C CYS A 87 -1.80 0.35 -5.97
N THR A 88 -2.07 -0.44 -4.93
CA THR A 88 -1.21 -0.53 -3.74
C THR A 88 0.11 -1.27 -4.01
N SER A 89 0.16 -2.20 -4.97
CA SER A 89 1.31 -3.09 -5.19
C SER A 89 2.14 -2.79 -6.44
N ILE A 90 1.61 -2.05 -7.43
CA ILE A 90 2.28 -1.82 -8.73
C ILE A 90 3.48 -0.86 -8.66
N GLY A 91 3.63 -0.14 -7.54
CA GLY A 91 4.68 0.87 -7.34
C GLY A 91 4.42 2.20 -8.06
N SER A 92 5.14 3.24 -7.64
CA SER A 92 4.90 4.63 -8.07
C SER A 92 5.13 4.89 -9.56
N ALA A 93 6.13 4.24 -10.16
CA ALA A 93 6.47 4.44 -11.57
C ALA A 93 5.35 3.97 -12.51
N HIS A 94 4.74 2.82 -12.22
CA HIS A 94 3.63 2.30 -13.01
C HIS A 94 2.31 3.00 -12.69
N TYR A 95 2.11 3.43 -11.44
CA TYR A 95 0.96 4.27 -11.07
C TYR A 95 0.94 5.59 -11.85
N ASN A 96 2.09 6.27 -11.97
CA ASN A 96 2.18 7.53 -12.71
C ASN A 96 1.83 7.34 -14.19
N ASN A 97 2.26 6.24 -14.81
CA ASN A 97 1.89 5.92 -16.19
C ASN A 97 0.37 5.68 -16.36
N LEU A 98 -0.28 5.04 -15.38
CA LEU A 98 -1.74 4.88 -15.38
C LEU A 98 -2.46 6.22 -15.24
N ALA A 99 -2.00 7.09 -14.34
CA ALA A 99 -2.57 8.41 -14.13
C ALA A 99 -2.45 9.29 -15.38
N VAL A 100 -1.30 9.25 -16.06
CA VAL A 100 -1.08 9.96 -17.33
C VAL A 100 -1.98 9.40 -18.43
N ALA A 101 -2.10 8.07 -18.54
CA ALA A 101 -2.98 7.44 -19.53
C ALA A 101 -4.47 7.75 -19.31
N TRP A 102 -4.90 7.90 -18.06
CA TRP A 102 -6.25 8.34 -17.71
C TRP A 102 -6.47 9.83 -17.96
N SER A 103 -5.51 10.67 -17.61
CA SER A 103 -5.58 12.12 -17.82
C SER A 103 -5.50 12.50 -19.31
N GLY A 104 -4.83 11.70 -20.14
CA GLY A 104 -4.73 11.91 -21.59
C GLY A 104 -5.99 11.55 -22.39
N LYS A 105 -7.00 10.90 -21.75
CA LYS A 105 -8.23 10.45 -22.43
C LYS A 105 -9.42 11.42 -22.34
N VAL A 106 -9.22 12.63 -21.79
CA VAL A 106 -10.27 13.67 -21.65
C VAL A 106 -10.22 14.70 -22.80
N SER A 107 -9.34 14.56 -23.80
CA SER A 107 -9.22 15.50 -24.93
C SER A 107 -9.66 14.91 -26.28
N GLY A 108 -10.73 14.13 -26.30
CA GLY A 108 -11.31 13.65 -27.55
C GLY A 108 -12.78 13.29 -27.37
N SER A 109 -13.64 13.99 -28.11
CA SER A 109 -15.10 13.82 -28.22
C SER A 109 -15.95 14.65 -27.26
N VAL A 110 -16.18 15.92 -27.62
CA VAL A 110 -17.53 16.49 -27.73
C VAL A 110 -17.53 17.48 -28.92
N GLU A 111 -17.80 16.98 -30.12
CA GLU A 111 -18.47 17.78 -31.16
C GLU A 111 -19.93 17.33 -31.17
N LEU A 112 -20.80 18.16 -30.59
CA LEU A 112 -22.20 18.34 -30.99
C LEU A 112 -22.58 19.79 -30.65
#